data_AF-A0A6M4MBF7-F1
#
_entry.id   AF-A0A6M4MBF7-F1
#
_cell.length_a   1.000
_cell.length_b   1.000
_cell.length_c   1.000
_cell.angle_alpha   90.00
_cell.angle_beta   90.00
_cell.angle_gamma   90.00
#
_symmetry.space_group_name_H-M   'P 1'
#
loop_
_entity.id
_entity.type
_entity.pdbx_description
1 polymer ?
#
loop_
_entity_poly.entity_id
_entity_poly.type
_entity_poly.pdbx_seq_one_letter_code
_entity_poly.pdbx_strand_id
1 'polypeptide(L)'
;MGKDLRLLFAFCLIGLIVLVVAALSIMRLSHLNDEISVVANHRVPALEASAGILTSFLNYRLQNSNILSATSAEERIEYERILTQAKTQLSDQLNRMSELAKAEEAKALTDALIRDISRFFALQVEQMTLLDTAGLDEALLMQNQEMKMLREAVTNDVRSLVDFQKQRIRDSDDQTNQVYDQSLMFLGIILLMSIVLVFLLATLFTKSILRPTRVALSAAESIANGDLTQPIEDDGDDELAQLVAALVQMQSNLRHAIEEIKESSDMLASTSEELSIVTQQSNNGINEQNQQLEMSVSAVTELTAAIAEVARNAVGTSKESENANQKASTGKMQVQNTISEVQAVLKKYGCNRYWT
;
A
#
# COMPACT_ATOMS: atom_id res chain seq x y z
N MET A 1 16.25 0.39 -5.51
CA MET A 1 15.37 1.17 -4.60
C MET A 1 14.09 0.38 -4.45
N GLY A 2 13.90 -0.27 -3.30
CA GLY A 2 12.83 -1.24 -3.09
C GLY A 2 11.43 -0.69 -3.34
N LYS A 3 10.49 -1.54 -3.76
CA LYS A 3 9.12 -1.10 -4.09
C LYS A 3 8.39 -0.48 -2.90
N ASP A 4 8.73 -0.85 -1.67
CA ASP A 4 8.22 -0.19 -0.45
C ASP A 4 8.55 1.31 -0.42
N LEU A 5 9.74 1.69 -0.89
CA LEU A 5 10.13 3.09 -0.97
C LEU A 5 9.41 3.82 -2.11
N ARG A 6 9.05 3.12 -3.19
CA ARG A 6 8.21 3.70 -4.28
C ARG A 6 6.77 3.92 -3.83
N LEU A 7 6.23 2.99 -3.04
CA LEU A 7 4.88 3.05 -2.47
C LEU A 7 4.77 4.20 -1.48
N LEU A 8 5.71 4.26 -0.53
CA LEU A 8 5.81 5.36 0.44
C LEU A 8 6.02 6.71 -0.27
N PHE A 9 6.90 6.76 -1.27
CA PHE A 9 7.11 7.98 -2.06
C PHE A 9 5.83 8.45 -2.76
N ALA A 10 5.05 7.55 -3.37
CA ALA A 10 3.82 7.94 -4.04
C ALA A 10 2.72 8.39 -3.08
N PHE A 11 2.57 7.72 -1.93
CA PHE A 11 1.63 8.16 -0.89
C PHE A 11 2.04 9.53 -0.33
N CYS A 12 3.32 9.74 -0.06
CA CYS A 12 3.85 11.04 0.31
C CYS A 12 3.62 12.09 -0.78
N LEU A 13 3.78 11.75 -2.06
CA LEU A 13 3.55 12.66 -3.18
C LEU A 13 2.08 13.05 -3.30
N ILE A 14 1.15 12.10 -3.18
CA ILE A 14 -0.30 12.38 -3.17
C ILE A 14 -0.67 13.25 -1.98
N GLY A 15 -0.17 12.92 -0.78
CA GLY A 15 -0.38 13.74 0.41
C GLY A 15 0.16 15.15 0.25
N LEU A 16 1.35 15.30 -0.35
CA LEU A 16 1.96 16.59 -0.66
C LEU A 16 1.11 17.39 -1.64
N ILE A 17 0.58 16.76 -2.69
CA ILE A 17 -0.31 17.42 -3.66
C ILE A 17 -1.56 17.95 -2.96
N VAL A 18 -2.20 17.14 -2.11
CA VAL A 18 -3.39 17.56 -1.36
C VAL A 18 -3.06 18.72 -0.43
N LEU A 19 -1.93 18.68 0.27
CA LEU A 19 -1.47 19.76 1.14
C LEU A 19 -1.20 21.05 0.36
N VAL A 20 -0.53 20.95 -0.79
CA VAL A 20 -0.24 22.12 -1.65
C VAL A 20 -1.54 22.72 -2.18
N VAL A 21 -2.48 21.91 -2.67
CA VAL A 21 -3.79 22.37 -3.14
C VAL A 21 -4.57 23.05 -2.02
N ALA A 22 -4.62 22.43 -0.84
CA ALA A 22 -5.32 22.98 0.31
C ALA A 22 -4.70 24.32 0.76
N ALA A 23 -3.36 24.38 0.89
CA ALA A 23 -2.64 25.59 1.27
C ALA A 23 -2.88 26.73 0.26
N LEU A 24 -2.77 26.45 -1.04
CA LEU A 24 -3.02 27.43 -2.10
C LEU A 24 -4.48 27.90 -2.10
N SER A 25 -5.43 26.99 -1.90
CA SER A 25 -6.86 27.33 -1.81
C SER A 25 -7.14 28.28 -0.64
N ILE A 26 -6.56 27.99 0.53
CA ILE A 26 -6.67 28.85 1.72
C ILE A 26 -6.05 30.22 1.47
N MET A 27 -4.85 30.27 0.87
CA MET A 27 -4.19 31.54 0.55
C MET A 27 -5.02 32.40 -0.40
N ARG A 28 -5.61 31.80 -1.44
CA ARG A 28 -6.47 32.52 -2.40
C ARG A 28 -7.76 33.02 -1.76
N LEU A 29 -8.39 32.18 -0.92
CA LEU A 29 -9.60 32.57 -0.20
C LEU A 29 -9.32 33.68 0.82
N SER A 30 -8.17 33.65 1.49
CA SER A 30 -7.74 34.71 2.40
C SER A 30 -7.57 36.04 1.67
N HIS A 31 -6.92 36.04 0.50
CA HIS A 31 -6.76 37.26 -0.29
C HIS A 31 -8.11 37.83 -0.76
N LEU A 32 -9.06 36.98 -1.15
CA LEU A 32 -10.43 37.42 -1.47
C LEU A 32 -11.13 38.03 -0.25
N ASN A 33 -10.97 37.42 0.91
CA ASN A 33 -11.53 37.93 2.16
C ASN A 33 -10.94 39.29 2.55
N ASP A 34 -9.64 39.51 2.33
CA ASP A 34 -8.98 40.78 2.60
C ASP A 34 -9.52 41.91 1.70
N GLU A 35 -9.71 41.66 0.41
CA GLU A 35 -10.31 42.63 -0.53
C GLU A 35 -11.76 42.97 -0.15
N ILE A 36 -12.57 41.96 0.18
CA ILE A 36 -13.95 42.16 0.65
C ILE A 36 -13.97 42.98 1.95
N SER A 37 -13.03 42.71 2.86
CA SER A 37 -12.87 43.47 4.10
C SER A 37 -12.53 44.94 3.85
N VAL A 38 -11.69 45.25 2.86
CA VAL A 38 -11.42 46.65 2.47
C VAL A 38 -12.68 47.33 1.95
N VAL A 39 -13.50 46.65 1.16
CA VAL A 39 -14.77 47.23 0.70
C VAL A 39 -15.70 47.50 1.88
N ALA A 40 -15.94 46.50 2.72
CA ALA A 40 -16.88 46.57 3.83
C ALA A 40 -16.44 47.55 4.94
N ASN A 41 -15.15 47.52 5.33
CA ASN A 41 -14.65 48.26 6.49
C ASN A 41 -14.04 49.62 6.13
N HIS A 42 -13.85 49.93 4.84
CA HIS A 42 -13.24 51.18 4.43
C HIS A 42 -14.00 51.90 3.29
N ARG A 43 -14.30 51.22 2.18
CA ARG A 43 -14.96 51.87 1.03
C ARG A 43 -16.41 52.25 1.31
N VAL A 44 -17.19 51.34 1.89
CA VAL A 44 -18.59 51.59 2.25
C VAL A 44 -18.70 52.70 3.31
N PRO A 45 -17.94 52.68 4.43
CA PRO A 45 -17.92 53.81 5.37
C PRO A 45 -17.53 55.14 4.75
N ALA A 46 -16.63 55.17 3.77
CA ALA A 46 -16.24 56.40 3.07
C ALA A 46 -17.39 56.94 2.20
N LEU A 47 -18.11 56.05 1.52
CA LEU A 47 -19.31 56.41 0.76
C LEU A 47 -20.42 56.94 1.70
N GLU A 48 -20.66 56.26 2.82
CA GLU A 48 -21.63 56.68 3.84
C GLU A 48 -21.27 58.05 4.42
N ALA A 49 -20.01 58.29 4.77
CA ALA A 49 -19.54 59.58 5.27
C ALA A 49 -19.72 60.68 4.20
N SER A 50 -19.38 60.39 2.93
CA SER A 50 -19.57 61.32 1.81
C SER A 50 -21.04 61.71 1.62
N ALA A 51 -21.97 60.74 1.65
CA ALA A 51 -23.40 61.00 1.57
C ALA A 51 -23.95 61.70 2.84
N GLY A 52 -23.36 61.38 4.00
CA GLY A 52 -23.62 62.02 5.29
C GLY A 52 -23.30 63.51 5.26
N ILE A 53 -22.18 63.93 4.65
CA ILE A 53 -21.82 65.34 4.47
C ILE A 53 -22.94 66.10 3.75
N LEU A 54 -23.48 65.57 2.64
CA LEU A 54 -24.58 66.23 1.92
C LEU A 54 -25.80 66.41 2.82
N THR A 55 -26.20 65.36 3.52
CA THR A 55 -27.38 65.38 4.39
C THR A 55 -27.21 66.35 5.55
N SER A 56 -26.06 66.32 6.23
CA SER A 56 -25.74 67.24 7.32
C SER A 56 -25.59 68.68 6.85
N PHE A 57 -25.08 68.91 5.64
CA PHE A 57 -24.99 70.25 5.05
C PHE A 57 -26.37 70.82 4.70
N LEU A 58 -27.25 70.01 4.14
CA LEU A 58 -28.64 70.40 3.89
C LEU A 58 -29.38 70.69 5.20
N ASN A 59 -29.19 69.88 6.24
CA ASN A 59 -29.77 70.14 7.56
C ASN A 59 -29.24 71.45 8.16
N TYR A 60 -27.92 71.68 8.15
CA TYR A 60 -27.32 72.93 8.63
C TYR A 60 -27.90 74.15 7.91
N ARG A 61 -28.04 74.08 6.59
CA ARG A 61 -28.66 75.13 5.78
C ARG A 61 -30.14 75.35 6.12
N LEU A 62 -30.88 74.28 6.36
CA LEU A 62 -32.30 74.36 6.76
C LEU A 62 -32.42 75.10 8.10
N GLN A 63 -31.62 74.73 9.10
CA GLN A 63 -31.67 75.39 10.41
C GLN A 63 -31.24 76.86 10.32
N ASN A 64 -30.26 77.18 9.46
CA ASN A 64 -29.88 78.56 9.22
C ASN A 64 -31.04 79.37 8.61
N SER A 65 -31.81 78.76 7.69
CA SER A 65 -33.01 79.37 7.12
C SER A 65 -34.14 79.54 8.14
N ASN A 66 -34.28 78.62 9.09
CA ASN A 66 -35.27 78.70 10.16
C ASN A 66 -35.00 79.90 11.08
N ILE A 67 -33.73 80.20 11.39
CA ILE A 67 -33.35 81.41 12.15
C ILE A 67 -33.86 82.69 11.46
N LEU A 68 -33.67 82.80 10.14
CA LEU A 68 -34.14 83.95 9.36
C LEU A 68 -35.67 84.06 9.31
N SER A 69 -36.37 82.95 9.58
CA SER A 69 -37.83 82.88 9.57
C SER A 69 -38.45 82.93 10.98
N ALA A 70 -37.62 83.07 12.02
CA ALA A 70 -38.08 83.05 13.41
C ALA A 70 -39.02 84.23 13.69
N THR A 71 -40.14 83.95 14.33
CA THR A 71 -41.17 84.96 14.63
C THR A 71 -41.09 85.50 16.07
N SER A 72 -40.28 84.86 16.91
CA SER A 72 -40.07 85.23 18.31
C SER A 72 -38.62 85.02 18.74
N ALA A 73 -38.19 85.69 19.82
CA ALA A 73 -36.86 85.54 20.38
C ALA A 73 -36.60 84.12 20.93
N GLU A 74 -37.62 83.49 21.50
CA GLU A 74 -37.54 82.11 22.02
C GLU A 74 -37.31 81.10 20.88
N GLU A 75 -38.06 81.23 19.78
CA GLU A 75 -37.90 80.41 18.58
C GLU A 75 -36.50 80.60 17.96
N ARG A 76 -36.00 81.83 17.94
CA ARG A 76 -34.64 82.13 17.44
C ARG A 76 -33.55 81.44 18.26
N ILE A 77 -33.61 81.52 19.59
CA ILE A 77 -32.64 80.87 20.49
C ILE A 77 -32.63 79.35 20.25
N GLU A 78 -33.81 78.74 20.08
CA GLU A 78 -33.92 77.31 19.81
C GLU A 78 -33.31 76.93 18.45
N TYR A 79 -33.58 77.69 17.38
CA TYR A 79 -32.96 77.43 16.09
C TYR A 79 -31.44 77.64 16.09
N GLU A 80 -30.91 78.63 16.83
CA GLU A 80 -29.46 78.81 17.01
C GLU A 80 -28.83 77.60 17.72
N ARG A 81 -29.52 77.03 18.72
CA ARG A 81 -29.10 75.80 19.40
C ARG A 81 -29.07 74.60 18.44
N ILE A 82 -30.13 74.39 17.67
CA ILE A 82 -30.22 73.28 16.70
C ILE A 82 -29.21 73.48 15.56
N LEU A 83 -28.99 74.71 15.09
CA LEU A 83 -27.97 75.03 14.09
C LEU A 83 -26.58 74.64 14.58
N THR A 84 -26.26 74.95 15.84
CA THR A 84 -24.98 74.57 16.46
C THR A 84 -24.81 73.05 16.47
N GLN A 85 -25.87 72.30 16.78
CA GLN A 85 -25.85 70.83 16.72
C GLN A 85 -25.65 70.32 15.28
N ALA A 86 -26.34 70.90 14.29
CA ALA A 86 -26.18 70.55 12.89
C ALA A 86 -24.76 70.85 12.38
N LYS A 87 -24.14 71.94 12.84
CA LYS A 87 -22.73 72.30 12.54
C LYS A 87 -21.77 71.24 13.07
N THR A 88 -21.96 70.79 14.31
CA THR A 88 -21.16 69.71 14.91
C THR A 88 -21.29 68.42 14.09
N GLN A 89 -22.53 68.00 13.79
CA GLN A 89 -22.77 66.79 12.98
C GLN A 89 -22.12 66.87 11.59
N LEU A 90 -22.17 68.02 10.93
CA LEU A 90 -21.49 68.22 9.65
C LEU A 90 -19.96 68.13 9.79
N SER A 91 -19.42 68.73 10.84
CA SER A 91 -17.98 68.68 11.13
C SER A 91 -17.51 67.25 11.44
N ASP A 92 -18.32 66.47 12.16
CA ASP A 92 -18.03 65.06 12.44
C ASP A 92 -18.00 64.21 11.18
N GLN A 93 -18.93 64.44 10.23
CA GLN A 93 -18.92 63.75 8.94
C GLN A 93 -17.69 64.12 8.10
N LEU A 94 -17.29 65.40 8.10
CA LEU A 94 -16.07 65.85 7.42
C LEU A 94 -14.81 65.21 8.03
N ASN A 95 -14.72 65.15 9.36
CA ASN A 95 -13.59 64.50 10.04
C ASN A 95 -13.53 63.00 9.74
N ARG A 96 -14.67 62.31 9.83
CA ARG A 96 -14.77 60.88 9.48
C ARG A 96 -14.36 60.64 8.03
N MET A 97 -14.80 61.48 7.10
CA MET A 97 -14.39 61.38 5.70
C MET A 97 -12.90 61.64 5.52
N SER A 98 -12.34 62.64 6.22
CA SER A 98 -10.91 62.94 6.19
C SER A 98 -10.04 61.77 6.69
N GLU A 99 -10.48 61.05 7.73
CA GLU A 99 -9.79 59.85 8.24
C GLU A 99 -9.84 58.69 7.22
N LEU A 100 -10.92 58.60 6.45
CA LEU A 100 -11.14 57.56 5.44
C LEU A 100 -10.52 57.93 4.06
N ALA A 101 -10.17 59.18 3.84
CA ALA A 101 -9.62 59.68 2.57
C ALA A 101 -8.14 59.29 2.37
N LYS A 102 -7.89 57.99 2.14
CA LYS A 102 -6.54 57.46 1.88
C LYS A 102 -6.02 57.66 0.45
N ALA A 103 -6.93 57.77 -0.52
CA ALA A 103 -6.54 58.04 -1.91
C ALA A 103 -6.26 59.53 -2.12
N GLU A 104 -5.28 59.84 -2.96
CA GLU A 104 -4.86 61.21 -3.25
C GLU A 104 -6.04 62.08 -3.74
N GLU A 105 -6.85 61.56 -4.67
CA GLU A 105 -8.03 62.26 -5.18
C GLU A 105 -9.14 62.41 -4.12
N ALA A 106 -9.40 61.36 -3.31
CA ALA A 106 -10.34 61.48 -2.19
C ALA A 106 -9.91 62.55 -1.20
N LYS A 107 -8.61 62.62 -0.91
CA LYS A 107 -8.04 63.60 0.01
C LYS A 107 -8.17 65.01 -0.55
N ALA A 108 -7.82 65.21 -1.82
CA ALA A 108 -7.95 66.50 -2.48
C ALA A 108 -9.41 67.01 -2.50
N LEU A 109 -10.37 66.14 -2.84
CA LEU A 109 -11.80 66.47 -2.82
C LEU A 109 -12.30 66.77 -1.40
N THR A 110 -11.87 65.99 -0.40
CA THR A 110 -12.24 66.20 1.00
C THR A 110 -11.67 67.51 1.54
N ASP A 111 -10.40 67.81 1.26
CA ASP A 111 -9.75 69.05 1.67
C ASP A 111 -10.42 70.28 1.01
N ALA A 112 -10.86 70.16 -0.24
CA ALA A 112 -11.65 71.20 -0.91
C ALA A 112 -12.99 71.44 -0.20
N LEU A 113 -13.73 70.37 0.11
CA LEU A 113 -14.98 70.46 0.85
C LEU A 113 -14.82 71.07 2.24
N ILE A 114 -13.76 70.70 2.97
CA ILE A 114 -13.46 71.28 4.30
C ILE A 114 -13.26 72.79 4.17
N ARG A 115 -12.50 73.25 3.16
CA ARG A 115 -12.29 74.69 2.93
C ARG A 115 -13.58 75.41 2.61
N ASP A 116 -14.38 74.88 1.69
CA ASP A 116 -15.59 75.54 1.22
C ASP A 116 -16.70 75.56 2.29
N ILE A 117 -16.84 74.48 3.06
CA ILE A 117 -17.77 74.44 4.20
C ILE A 117 -17.30 75.36 5.33
N SER A 118 -15.99 75.46 5.58
CA SER A 118 -15.45 76.42 6.56
C SER A 118 -15.74 77.86 6.16
N ARG A 119 -15.60 78.18 4.87
CA ARG A 119 -16.00 79.48 4.32
C ARG A 119 -17.51 79.70 4.46
N PHE A 120 -18.32 78.67 4.25
CA PHE A 120 -19.76 78.75 4.42
C PHE A 120 -20.14 79.06 5.88
N PHE A 121 -19.46 78.46 6.85
CA PHE A 121 -19.64 78.78 8.27
C PHE A 121 -19.26 80.23 8.59
N ALA A 122 -18.18 80.75 8.01
CA ALA A 122 -17.78 82.15 8.22
C ALA A 122 -18.84 83.13 7.67
N LEU A 123 -19.32 82.90 6.44
CA LEU A 123 -20.39 83.69 5.85
C LEU A 123 -21.70 83.60 6.63
N GLN A 124 -21.97 82.44 7.25
CA GLN A 124 -23.14 82.28 8.10
C GLN A 124 -23.06 83.13 9.38
N VAL A 125 -21.88 83.24 10.01
CA VAL A 125 -21.67 84.12 11.18
C VAL A 125 -21.83 85.60 10.80
N GLU A 126 -21.29 86.00 9.65
CA GLU A 126 -21.46 87.36 9.12
C GLU A 126 -22.93 87.65 8.80
N GLN A 127 -23.66 86.68 8.23
CA GLN A 127 -25.10 86.79 8.01
C GLN A 127 -25.88 87.01 9.32
N MET A 128 -25.54 86.31 10.40
CA MET A 128 -26.19 86.53 11.70
C MET A 128 -25.88 87.93 12.25
N THR A 129 -24.66 88.42 12.04
CA THR A 129 -24.26 89.78 12.44
C THR A 129 -25.05 90.83 11.65
N LEU A 130 -25.26 90.63 10.35
CA LEU A 130 -26.09 91.50 9.52
C LEU A 130 -27.57 91.45 9.92
N LEU A 131 -28.08 90.27 10.26
CA LEU A 131 -29.45 90.12 10.77
C LEU A 131 -29.68 90.98 12.03
N ASP A 132 -28.69 91.03 12.91
CA ASP A 132 -28.76 91.79 14.17
C ASP A 132 -28.55 93.30 13.99
N THR A 133 -27.77 93.73 12.99
CA THR A 133 -27.33 95.13 12.83
C THR A 133 -28.05 95.89 11.72
N ALA A 134 -28.37 95.22 10.61
CA ALA A 134 -28.97 95.81 9.41
C ALA A 134 -30.42 95.34 9.19
N GLY A 135 -30.75 94.11 9.59
CA GLY A 135 -32.10 93.55 9.51
C GLY A 135 -32.21 92.36 8.54
N LEU A 136 -33.45 91.89 8.35
CA LEU A 136 -33.73 90.66 7.60
C LEU A 136 -33.45 90.80 6.09
N ASP A 137 -33.73 91.97 5.50
CA ASP A 137 -33.59 92.17 4.06
C ASP A 137 -32.12 92.02 3.61
N GLU A 138 -31.18 92.63 4.34
CA GLU A 138 -29.74 92.51 4.10
C GLU A 138 -29.24 91.07 4.33
N ALA A 139 -29.71 90.40 5.38
CA ALA A 139 -29.35 89.01 5.65
C ALA A 139 -29.85 88.05 4.55
N LEU A 140 -31.04 88.28 4.00
CA LEU A 140 -31.59 87.52 2.86
C LEU A 140 -30.86 87.83 1.56
N LEU A 141 -30.41 89.07 1.33
CA LEU A 141 -29.60 89.43 0.17
C LEU A 141 -28.29 88.63 0.17
N MET A 142 -27.59 88.58 1.30
CA MET A 142 -26.36 87.78 1.46
C MET A 142 -26.62 86.28 1.23
N GLN A 143 -27.76 85.76 1.72
CA GLN A 143 -28.17 84.37 1.50
C GLN A 143 -28.33 84.02 0.01
N ASN A 144 -28.94 84.96 -0.73
CA ASN A 144 -29.36 84.75 -2.12
C ASN A 144 -28.28 85.10 -3.15
N GLN A 145 -27.25 85.86 -2.76
CA GLN A 145 -26.13 86.23 -3.63
C GLN A 145 -24.86 85.48 -3.23
N GLU A 146 -24.16 85.93 -2.19
CA GLU A 146 -22.83 85.43 -1.82
C GLU A 146 -22.85 83.97 -1.38
N MET A 147 -23.79 83.60 -0.52
CA MET A 147 -23.89 82.22 -0.03
C MET A 147 -24.44 81.26 -1.10
N LYS A 148 -25.15 81.74 -2.13
CA LYS A 148 -25.74 80.88 -3.17
C LYS A 148 -24.68 80.14 -3.98
N MET A 149 -23.67 80.84 -4.49
CA MET A 149 -22.61 80.23 -5.30
C MET A 149 -21.87 79.14 -4.52
N LEU A 150 -21.58 79.40 -3.24
CA LEU A 150 -20.90 78.44 -2.38
C LEU A 150 -21.77 77.20 -2.06
N ARG A 151 -23.10 77.37 -1.91
CA ARG A 151 -24.02 76.22 -1.74
C ARG A 151 -24.00 75.30 -2.95
N GLU A 152 -23.99 75.87 -4.15
CA GLU A 152 -23.96 75.12 -5.41
C GLU A 152 -22.62 74.40 -5.57
N ALA A 153 -21.51 75.09 -5.30
CA ALA A 153 -20.17 74.50 -5.31
C ALA A 153 -20.06 73.31 -4.34
N VAL A 154 -20.37 73.51 -3.05
CA VAL A 154 -20.34 72.43 -2.03
C VAL A 154 -21.23 71.26 -2.44
N THR A 155 -22.43 71.51 -2.95
CA THR A 155 -23.34 70.42 -3.36
C THR A 155 -22.76 69.61 -4.52
N ASN A 156 -22.11 70.26 -5.49
CA ASN A 156 -21.48 69.60 -6.62
C ASN A 156 -20.24 68.82 -6.18
N ASP A 157 -19.40 69.41 -5.32
CA ASP A 157 -18.18 68.76 -4.81
C ASP A 157 -18.51 67.52 -4.00
N VAL A 158 -19.56 67.55 -3.16
CA VAL A 158 -20.01 66.35 -2.44
C VAL A 158 -20.51 65.28 -3.41
N ARG A 159 -21.23 65.66 -4.48
CA ARG A 159 -21.65 64.70 -5.52
C ARG A 159 -20.46 64.06 -6.22
N SER A 160 -19.47 64.86 -6.62
CA SER A 160 -18.22 64.36 -7.21
C SER A 160 -17.49 63.41 -6.27
N LEU A 161 -17.44 63.72 -4.96
CA LEU A 161 -16.85 62.82 -3.97
C LEU A 161 -17.65 61.51 -3.82
N VAL A 162 -18.98 61.57 -3.76
CA VAL A 162 -19.85 60.37 -3.71
C VAL A 162 -19.65 59.50 -4.95
N ASP A 163 -19.63 60.11 -6.14
CA ASP A 163 -19.45 59.39 -7.40
C ASP A 163 -18.04 58.79 -7.48
N PHE A 164 -17.02 59.49 -7.01
CA PHE A 164 -15.67 58.95 -6.86
C PHE A 164 -15.64 57.73 -5.93
N GLN A 165 -16.27 57.78 -4.75
CA GLN A 165 -16.32 56.61 -3.85
C GLN A 165 -17.10 55.44 -4.46
N LYS A 166 -18.21 55.71 -5.17
CA LYS A 166 -18.95 54.67 -5.90
C LYS A 166 -18.10 54.03 -6.99
N GLN A 167 -17.35 54.83 -7.75
CA GLN A 167 -16.47 54.31 -8.79
C GLN A 167 -15.40 53.41 -8.18
N ARG A 168 -14.78 53.81 -7.08
CA ARG A 168 -13.80 52.96 -6.38
C ARG A 168 -14.36 51.65 -5.85
N ILE A 169 -15.63 51.64 -5.41
CA ILE A 169 -16.29 50.39 -5.01
C ILE A 169 -16.48 49.48 -6.24
N ARG A 170 -16.88 50.04 -7.39
CA ARG A 170 -16.99 49.28 -8.65
C ARG A 170 -15.64 48.75 -9.13
N ASP A 171 -14.60 49.58 -9.09
CA ASP A 171 -13.24 49.16 -9.46
C ASP A 171 -12.75 48.03 -8.57
N SER A 172 -13.03 48.10 -7.26
CA SER A 172 -12.73 47.01 -6.33
C SER A 172 -13.53 45.73 -6.62
N ASP A 173 -14.80 45.84 -7.02
CA ASP A 173 -15.62 44.69 -7.43
C ASP A 173 -15.08 44.03 -8.71
N ASP A 174 -14.76 44.83 -9.73
CA ASP A 174 -14.16 44.35 -10.98
C ASP A 174 -12.80 43.68 -10.74
N GLN A 175 -11.95 44.26 -9.89
CA GLN A 175 -10.69 43.66 -9.49
C GLN A 175 -10.90 42.34 -8.73
N THR A 176 -11.88 42.29 -7.83
CA THR A 176 -12.24 41.08 -7.07
C THR A 176 -12.71 39.96 -8.01
N ASN A 177 -13.54 40.29 -9.00
CA ASN A 177 -14.01 39.34 -10.01
C ASN A 177 -12.85 38.81 -10.88
N GLN A 178 -11.93 39.68 -11.31
CA GLN A 178 -10.73 39.24 -12.04
C GLN A 178 -9.85 38.32 -11.20
N VAL A 179 -9.62 38.64 -9.92
CA VAL A 179 -8.86 37.80 -8.99
C VAL A 179 -9.56 36.46 -8.77
N TYR A 180 -10.90 36.44 -8.70
CA TYR A 180 -11.70 35.24 -8.59
C TYR A 180 -11.55 34.33 -9.83
N ASP A 181 -11.72 34.87 -11.03
CA ASP A 181 -11.59 34.12 -12.29
C ASP A 181 -10.17 33.56 -12.47
N GLN A 182 -9.14 34.37 -12.18
CA GLN A 182 -7.75 33.92 -12.20
C GLN A 182 -7.50 32.81 -11.16
N SER A 183 -8.11 32.91 -9.98
CA SER A 183 -8.01 31.89 -8.94
C SER A 183 -8.65 30.57 -9.37
N LEU A 184 -9.84 30.62 -9.99
CA LEU A 184 -10.49 29.43 -10.54
C LEU A 184 -9.68 28.78 -11.66
N MET A 185 -9.14 29.58 -12.58
CA MET A 185 -8.28 29.07 -13.66
C MET A 185 -7.04 28.37 -13.09
N PHE A 186 -6.37 28.99 -12.11
CA PHE A 186 -5.17 28.43 -11.49
C PHE A 186 -5.47 27.15 -10.70
N LEU A 187 -6.55 27.14 -9.90
CA LEU A 187 -7.01 25.94 -9.19
C LEU A 187 -7.39 24.83 -10.17
N GLY A 188 -8.07 25.16 -11.27
CA GLY A 188 -8.42 24.23 -12.33
C GLY A 188 -7.19 23.57 -12.98
N ILE A 189 -6.14 24.35 -13.27
CA ILE A 189 -4.87 23.84 -13.82
C ILE A 189 -4.20 22.89 -12.83
N ILE A 190 -4.11 23.27 -11.54
CA ILE A 190 -3.49 22.41 -10.53
C ILE A 190 -4.29 21.12 -10.34
N LEU A 191 -5.61 21.20 -10.32
CA LEU A 191 -6.49 20.05 -10.20
C LEU A 191 -6.33 19.10 -11.40
N LEU A 192 -6.26 19.65 -12.62
CA LEU A 192 -6.00 18.87 -13.83
C LEU A 192 -4.64 18.18 -13.77
N MET A 193 -3.57 18.90 -13.39
CA MET A 193 -2.23 18.30 -13.22
C MET A 193 -2.22 17.21 -12.14
N SER A 194 -2.96 17.41 -11.05
CA SER A 194 -3.10 16.43 -9.98
C SER A 194 -3.79 15.16 -10.47
N ILE A 195 -4.86 15.27 -11.25
CA ILE A 195 -5.55 14.12 -11.86
C ILE A 195 -4.61 13.36 -12.82
N VAL A 196 -3.92 14.08 -13.70
CA VAL A 196 -2.97 13.47 -14.64
C VAL A 196 -1.86 12.73 -13.89
N LEU A 197 -1.34 13.32 -12.82
CA LEU A 197 -0.28 12.72 -12.01
C LEU A 197 -0.79 11.49 -11.24
N VAL A 198 -1.99 11.54 -10.67
CA VAL A 198 -2.63 10.39 -10.02
C VAL A 198 -2.85 9.26 -11.02
N PHE A 199 -3.32 9.56 -12.23
CA PHE A 199 -3.49 8.56 -13.29
C PHE A 199 -2.15 7.94 -13.69
N LEU A 200 -1.11 8.75 -13.88
CA LEU A 200 0.24 8.27 -14.21
C LEU A 200 0.79 7.36 -13.12
N LEU A 201 0.68 7.76 -11.85
CA LEU A 201 1.06 6.92 -10.71
C LEU A 201 0.26 5.62 -10.71
N ALA A 202 -1.07 5.68 -10.84
CA ALA A 202 -1.92 4.49 -10.85
C ALA A 202 -1.50 3.47 -11.92
N THR A 203 -1.16 3.93 -13.13
CA THR A 203 -0.65 3.05 -14.19
C THR A 203 0.71 2.45 -13.86
N LEU A 204 1.62 3.22 -13.25
CA LEU A 204 2.92 2.73 -12.78
C LEU A 204 2.75 1.69 -11.66
N PHE A 205 1.85 1.94 -10.70
CA PHE A 205 1.54 0.99 -9.62
C PHE A 205 0.96 -0.32 -10.14
N THR A 206 0.02 -0.22 -11.10
CA THR A 206 -0.61 -1.40 -11.69
C THR A 206 0.41 -2.29 -12.39
N LYS A 207 1.34 -1.70 -13.15
CA LYS A 207 2.40 -2.45 -13.83
C LYS A 207 3.48 -2.96 -12.87
N SER A 208 3.83 -2.16 -11.86
CA SER A 208 4.94 -2.45 -10.96
C SER A 208 4.58 -3.43 -9.84
N ILE A 209 3.32 -3.50 -9.40
CA ILE A 209 2.93 -4.32 -8.24
C ILE A 209 1.90 -5.37 -8.66
N LEU A 210 0.73 -4.95 -9.13
CA LEU A 210 -0.36 -5.88 -9.39
C LEU A 210 -0.01 -6.97 -10.41
N ARG A 211 0.77 -6.62 -11.46
CA ARG A 211 1.15 -7.59 -12.48
C ARG A 211 2.13 -8.67 -11.94
N PRO A 212 3.30 -8.36 -11.35
CA PRO A 212 4.17 -9.39 -10.79
C PRO A 212 3.53 -10.20 -9.65
N THR A 213 2.70 -9.59 -8.82
CA THR A 213 1.98 -10.33 -7.77
C THR A 213 1.01 -11.35 -8.35
N ARG A 214 0.35 -11.05 -9.48
CA ARG A 214 -0.49 -12.03 -10.19
C ARG A 214 0.32 -13.16 -10.81
N VAL A 215 1.51 -12.87 -11.33
CA VAL A 215 2.44 -13.90 -11.85
C VAL A 215 2.85 -14.85 -10.73
N ALA A 216 3.28 -14.31 -9.59
CA ALA A 216 3.65 -15.12 -8.42
C ALA A 216 2.47 -15.97 -7.90
N LEU A 217 1.27 -15.41 -7.85
CA LEU A 217 0.06 -16.14 -7.45
C LEU A 217 -0.24 -17.30 -8.41
N SER A 218 -0.24 -17.03 -9.72
CA SER A 218 -0.49 -18.06 -10.76
C SER A 218 0.56 -19.18 -10.74
N ALA A 219 1.83 -18.83 -10.47
CA ALA A 219 2.91 -19.80 -10.33
C ALA A 219 2.71 -20.69 -9.10
N ALA A 220 2.37 -20.11 -7.95
CA ALA A 220 2.09 -20.85 -6.73
C ALA A 220 0.87 -21.78 -6.89
N GLU A 221 -0.21 -21.32 -7.54
CA GLU A 221 -1.38 -22.15 -7.86
C GLU A 221 -1.03 -23.33 -8.77
N SER A 222 -0.18 -23.11 -9.79
CA SER A 222 0.26 -24.19 -10.70
C SER A 222 1.05 -25.26 -9.95
N ILE A 223 2.01 -24.84 -9.12
CA ILE A 223 2.80 -25.76 -8.28
C ILE A 223 1.91 -26.51 -7.28
N ALA A 224 0.96 -25.82 -6.64
CA ALA A 224 0.03 -26.45 -5.70
C ALA A 224 -0.87 -27.51 -6.35
N ASN A 225 -1.23 -27.31 -7.63
CA ASN A 225 -1.98 -28.29 -8.43
C ASN A 225 -1.10 -29.41 -9.01
N GLY A 226 0.21 -29.39 -8.77
CA GLY A 226 1.16 -30.39 -9.27
C GLY A 226 1.59 -30.18 -10.73
N ASP A 227 1.20 -29.08 -11.39
CA ASP A 227 1.71 -28.73 -12.72
C ASP A 227 3.03 -27.97 -12.59
N LEU A 228 4.14 -28.70 -12.72
CA LEU A 228 5.51 -28.15 -12.69
C LEU A 228 6.05 -27.81 -14.08
N THR A 229 5.21 -27.85 -15.12
CA THR A 229 5.65 -27.67 -16.52
C THR A 229 5.51 -26.22 -17.01
N GLN A 230 4.71 -25.40 -16.33
CA GLN A 230 4.49 -24.00 -16.70
C GLN A 230 5.76 -23.16 -16.47
N PRO A 231 6.21 -22.38 -17.47
CA PRO A 231 7.31 -21.44 -17.29
C PRO A 231 6.89 -20.31 -16.36
N ILE A 232 7.75 -20.01 -15.39
CA ILE A 232 7.57 -18.89 -14.47
C ILE A 232 8.64 -17.85 -14.84
N GLU A 233 8.21 -16.78 -15.51
CA GLU A 233 9.10 -15.71 -15.97
C GLU A 233 8.74 -14.39 -15.26
N ASP A 234 9.75 -13.68 -14.76
CA ASP A 234 9.65 -12.28 -14.35
C ASP A 234 10.92 -11.54 -14.77
N ASP A 235 10.75 -10.40 -15.42
CA ASP A 235 11.83 -9.52 -15.92
C ASP A 235 12.25 -8.47 -14.87
N GLY A 236 11.85 -8.65 -13.61
CA GLY A 236 12.10 -7.71 -12.53
C GLY A 236 13.43 -7.94 -11.80
N ASP A 237 13.91 -6.91 -11.11
CA ASP A 237 15.11 -6.95 -10.24
C ASP A 237 14.78 -6.57 -8.78
N ASP A 238 13.52 -6.73 -8.38
CA ASP A 238 13.00 -6.23 -7.10
C ASP A 238 12.50 -7.34 -6.16
N GLU A 239 11.92 -6.95 -5.01
CA GLU A 239 11.46 -7.89 -3.99
C GLU A 239 10.41 -8.90 -4.52
N LEU A 240 9.59 -8.50 -5.51
CA LEU A 240 8.64 -9.41 -6.14
C LEU A 240 9.33 -10.35 -7.13
N ALA A 241 10.38 -9.87 -7.82
CA ALA A 241 11.20 -10.75 -8.67
C ALA A 241 11.99 -11.77 -7.84
N GLN A 242 12.46 -11.38 -6.65
CA GLN A 242 13.07 -12.34 -5.71
C GLN A 242 12.06 -13.39 -5.24
N LEU A 243 10.80 -13.00 -4.99
CA LEU A 243 9.71 -13.94 -4.69
C LEU A 243 9.47 -14.90 -5.88
N VAL A 244 9.40 -14.38 -7.10
CA VAL A 244 9.23 -15.21 -8.30
C VAL A 244 10.42 -16.14 -8.50
N ALA A 245 11.66 -15.66 -8.32
CA ALA A 245 12.86 -16.48 -8.40
C ALA A 245 12.87 -17.61 -7.34
N ALA A 246 12.40 -17.33 -6.12
CA ALA A 246 12.23 -18.36 -5.10
C ALA A 246 11.20 -19.42 -5.50
N LEU A 247 10.10 -19.03 -6.17
CA LEU A 247 9.11 -19.96 -6.73
C LEU A 247 9.68 -20.81 -7.87
N VAL A 248 10.51 -20.22 -8.74
CA VAL A 248 11.25 -20.96 -9.79
C VAL A 248 12.15 -22.02 -9.16
N GLN A 249 12.93 -21.64 -8.14
CA GLN A 249 13.80 -22.59 -7.45
C GLN A 249 13.00 -23.71 -6.77
N MET A 250 11.85 -23.39 -6.16
CA MET A 250 10.94 -24.37 -5.58
C MET A 250 10.40 -25.35 -6.64
N GLN A 251 9.95 -24.85 -7.80
CA GLN A 251 9.50 -25.69 -8.92
C GLN A 251 10.61 -26.62 -9.39
N SER A 252 11.84 -26.11 -9.56
CA SER A 252 13.00 -26.90 -9.98
C SER A 252 13.34 -28.01 -8.98
N ASN A 253 13.33 -27.72 -7.69
CA ASN A 253 13.62 -28.71 -6.65
C ASN A 253 12.53 -29.81 -6.60
N LEU A 254 11.26 -29.44 -6.75
CA LEU A 254 10.16 -30.40 -6.83
C LEU A 254 10.26 -31.29 -8.07
N ARG A 255 10.64 -30.73 -9.23
CA ARG A 255 10.87 -31.53 -10.45
C ARG A 255 11.99 -32.55 -10.26
N HIS A 256 13.13 -32.12 -9.71
CA HIS A 256 14.25 -33.02 -9.44
C HIS A 256 13.84 -34.15 -8.47
N ALA A 257 13.11 -33.84 -7.40
CA ALA A 257 12.64 -34.87 -6.48
C ALA A 257 11.71 -35.90 -7.18
N ILE A 258 10.83 -35.45 -8.07
CA ILE A 258 9.96 -36.35 -8.86
C ILE A 258 10.78 -37.21 -9.85
N GLU A 259 11.81 -36.64 -10.47
CA GLU A 259 12.73 -37.37 -11.35
C GLU A 259 13.51 -38.46 -10.59
N GLU A 260 14.05 -38.15 -9.41
CA GLU A 260 14.73 -39.13 -8.55
C GLU A 260 13.79 -40.25 -8.07
N ILE A 261 12.54 -39.92 -7.72
CA ILE A 261 11.51 -40.90 -7.36
C ILE A 261 11.21 -41.82 -8.56
N LYS A 262 11.12 -41.26 -9.76
CA LYS A 262 10.89 -42.03 -10.98
C LYS A 262 12.06 -42.98 -11.25
N GLU A 263 13.30 -42.50 -11.23
CA GLU A 263 14.49 -43.33 -11.44
C GLU A 263 14.58 -44.46 -10.40
N SER A 264 14.31 -44.15 -9.13
CA SER A 264 14.25 -45.15 -8.06
C SER A 264 13.14 -46.18 -8.28
N SER A 265 11.99 -45.76 -8.81
CA SER A 265 10.87 -46.65 -9.14
C SER A 265 11.18 -47.55 -10.34
N ASP A 266 11.85 -47.02 -11.37
CA ASP A 266 12.30 -47.78 -12.55
C ASP A 266 13.36 -48.82 -12.15
N MET A 267 14.32 -48.44 -11.29
CA MET A 267 15.30 -49.36 -10.71
C MET A 267 14.65 -50.45 -9.86
N LEU A 268 13.65 -50.08 -9.03
CA LEU A 268 12.89 -51.03 -8.24
C LEU A 268 12.10 -52.01 -9.11
N ALA A 269 11.49 -51.53 -10.21
CA ALA A 269 10.79 -52.36 -11.17
C ALA A 269 11.75 -53.36 -11.84
N SER A 270 12.90 -52.90 -12.34
CA SER A 270 13.93 -53.75 -12.94
C SER A 270 14.47 -54.79 -11.94
N THR A 271 14.72 -54.39 -10.70
CA THR A 271 15.19 -55.31 -9.64
C THR A 271 14.13 -56.35 -9.31
N SER A 272 12.85 -55.96 -9.34
CA SER A 272 11.72 -56.88 -9.12
C SER A 272 11.60 -57.90 -10.26
N GLU A 273 11.84 -57.49 -11.52
CA GLU A 273 11.91 -58.40 -12.66
C GLU A 273 13.08 -59.38 -12.54
N GLU A 274 14.27 -58.89 -12.19
CA GLU A 274 15.45 -59.75 -11.97
C GLU A 274 15.23 -60.73 -10.81
N LEU A 275 14.64 -60.27 -9.70
CA LEU A 275 14.27 -61.12 -8.57
C LEU A 275 13.26 -62.19 -8.99
N SER A 276 12.29 -61.85 -9.85
CA SER A 276 11.33 -62.81 -10.40
C SER A 276 12.04 -63.90 -11.21
N ILE A 277 13.00 -63.52 -12.06
CA ILE A 277 13.81 -64.45 -12.86
C ILE A 277 14.65 -65.36 -11.94
N VAL A 278 15.35 -64.80 -10.95
CA VAL A 278 16.17 -65.56 -9.98
C VAL A 278 15.30 -66.51 -9.16
N THR A 279 14.11 -66.07 -8.76
CA THR A 279 13.14 -66.93 -8.05
C THR A 279 12.69 -68.09 -8.93
N GLN A 280 12.40 -67.84 -10.21
CA GLN A 280 12.02 -68.88 -11.16
C GLN A 280 13.16 -69.89 -11.40
N GLN A 281 14.39 -69.41 -11.55
CA GLN A 281 15.56 -70.27 -11.68
C GLN A 281 15.81 -71.10 -10.42
N SER A 282 15.64 -70.50 -9.23
CA SER A 282 15.76 -71.20 -7.96
C SER A 282 14.71 -72.31 -7.81
N ASN A 283 13.45 -72.04 -8.20
CA ASN A 283 12.40 -73.06 -8.24
C ASN A 283 12.78 -74.23 -9.16
N ASN A 284 13.34 -73.94 -10.33
CA ASN A 284 13.83 -74.98 -11.24
C ASN A 284 14.99 -75.78 -10.62
N GLY A 285 15.97 -75.11 -10.00
CA GLY A 285 17.09 -75.76 -9.33
C GLY A 285 16.67 -76.63 -8.14
N ILE A 286 15.67 -76.18 -7.36
CA ILE A 286 15.06 -77.00 -6.30
C ILE A 286 14.41 -78.25 -6.87
N ASN A 287 13.71 -78.15 -8.01
CA ASN A 287 13.14 -79.33 -8.67
C ASN A 287 14.22 -80.32 -9.13
N GLU A 288 15.33 -79.84 -9.71
CA GLU A 288 16.47 -80.69 -10.07
C GLU A 288 17.13 -81.34 -8.84
N GLN A 289 17.32 -80.57 -7.76
CA GLN A 289 17.87 -81.08 -6.51
C GLN A 289 16.98 -82.14 -5.88
N ASN A 290 15.65 -81.95 -5.91
CA ASN A 290 14.69 -82.96 -5.47
C ASN A 290 14.83 -84.26 -6.29
N GLN A 291 14.97 -84.18 -7.60
CA GLN A 291 15.21 -85.37 -8.44
C GLN A 291 16.53 -86.07 -8.10
N GLN A 292 17.61 -85.31 -7.87
CA GLN A 292 18.89 -85.89 -7.42
C GLN A 292 18.79 -86.54 -6.04
N LEU A 293 18.01 -85.97 -5.12
CA LEU A 293 17.71 -86.56 -3.83
C LEU A 293 16.92 -87.86 -3.99
N GLU A 294 15.91 -87.92 -4.84
CA GLU A 294 15.17 -89.17 -5.12
C GLU A 294 16.09 -90.27 -5.68
N MET A 295 16.98 -89.93 -6.60
CA MET A 295 18.01 -90.84 -7.11
C MET A 295 18.97 -91.28 -6.00
N SER A 296 19.40 -90.36 -5.13
CA SER A 296 20.29 -90.65 -4.01
C SER A 296 19.62 -91.55 -2.98
N VAL A 297 18.34 -91.33 -2.67
CA VAL A 297 17.55 -92.21 -1.80
C VAL A 297 17.45 -93.60 -2.40
N SER A 298 17.22 -93.71 -3.71
CA SER A 298 17.21 -94.99 -4.40
C SER A 298 18.58 -95.69 -4.34
N ALA A 299 19.68 -94.97 -4.58
CA ALA A 299 21.03 -95.49 -4.43
C ALA A 299 21.35 -95.91 -2.99
N VAL A 300 20.94 -95.15 -1.97
CA VAL A 300 21.08 -95.51 -0.55
C VAL A 300 20.27 -96.77 -0.23
N THR A 301 19.08 -96.91 -0.81
CA THR A 301 18.23 -98.10 -0.64
C THR A 301 18.91 -99.33 -1.24
N GLU A 302 19.48 -99.20 -2.44
CA GLU A 302 20.24 -100.25 -3.12
C GLU A 302 21.54 -100.61 -2.36
N LEU A 303 22.30 -99.61 -1.89
CA LEU A 303 23.48 -99.81 -1.05
C LEU A 303 23.14 -100.50 0.27
N THR A 304 22.01 -100.14 0.89
CA THR A 304 21.54 -100.81 2.13
C THR A 304 21.22 -102.28 1.86
N ALA A 305 20.60 -102.59 0.71
CA ALA A 305 20.36 -103.97 0.29
C ALA A 305 21.67 -104.74 0.07
N ALA A 306 22.65 -104.13 -0.59
CA ALA A 306 23.98 -104.70 -0.80
C ALA A 306 24.72 -104.93 0.53
N ILE A 307 24.68 -103.99 1.47
CA ILE A 307 25.26 -104.16 2.82
C ILE A 307 24.59 -105.30 3.56
N ALA A 308 23.25 -105.40 3.49
CA ALA A 308 22.50 -106.50 4.11
C ALA A 308 22.88 -107.87 3.49
N GLU A 309 23.18 -107.89 2.18
CA GLU A 309 23.69 -109.07 1.48
C GLU A 309 25.13 -109.42 1.92
N VAL A 310 26.03 -108.46 2.00
CA VAL A 310 27.40 -108.66 2.51
C VAL A 310 27.39 -109.15 3.95
N ALA A 311 26.54 -108.57 4.82
CA ALA A 311 26.39 -109.02 6.20
C ALA A 311 25.88 -110.46 6.28
N ARG A 312 24.88 -110.84 5.46
CA ARG A 312 24.42 -112.23 5.34
C ARG A 312 25.54 -113.17 4.88
N ASN A 313 26.31 -112.76 3.88
CA ASN A 313 27.46 -113.55 3.38
C ASN A 313 28.56 -113.69 4.44
N ALA A 314 28.84 -112.65 5.23
CA ALA A 314 29.81 -112.71 6.33
C ALA A 314 29.35 -113.67 7.44
N VAL A 315 28.07 -113.62 7.84
CA VAL A 315 27.49 -114.57 8.80
C VAL A 315 27.52 -116.01 8.26
N GLY A 316 27.17 -116.19 6.98
CA GLY A 316 27.27 -117.49 6.30
C GLY A 316 28.70 -118.03 6.28
N THR A 317 29.67 -117.19 5.92
CA THR A 317 31.09 -117.55 5.89
C THR A 317 31.62 -117.89 7.28
N SER A 318 31.21 -117.15 8.31
CA SER A 318 31.55 -117.45 9.71
C SER A 318 31.00 -118.80 10.13
N LYS A 319 29.76 -119.14 9.74
CA LYS A 319 29.12 -120.43 10.01
C LYS A 319 29.86 -121.59 9.34
N GLU A 320 30.22 -121.44 8.08
CA GLU A 320 31.01 -122.42 7.33
C GLU A 320 32.42 -122.59 7.93
N SER A 321 33.05 -121.50 8.35
CA SER A 321 34.36 -121.54 9.03
C SER A 321 34.30 -122.28 10.37
N GLU A 322 33.25 -122.06 11.15
CA GLU A 322 32.98 -122.81 12.40
C GLU A 322 32.85 -124.32 12.11
N ASN A 323 32.06 -124.67 11.09
CA ASN A 323 31.87 -126.05 10.64
C ASN A 323 33.19 -126.71 10.19
N ALA A 324 34.01 -125.98 9.43
CA ALA A 324 35.32 -126.44 8.98
C ALA A 324 36.26 -126.66 10.17
N ASN A 325 36.28 -125.75 11.14
CA ASN A 325 37.06 -125.90 12.38
C ASN A 325 36.61 -127.12 13.18
N GLN A 326 35.29 -127.36 13.27
CA GLN A 326 34.73 -128.52 13.95
C GLN A 326 35.13 -129.83 13.26
N LYS A 327 35.06 -129.90 11.92
CA LYS A 327 35.55 -131.04 11.14
C LYS A 327 37.06 -131.27 11.30
N ALA A 328 37.86 -130.21 11.32
CA ALA A 328 39.31 -130.30 11.55
C ALA A 328 39.63 -130.84 12.96
N SER A 329 38.84 -130.44 13.98
CA SER A 329 38.94 -130.95 15.34
C SER A 329 38.59 -132.46 15.40
N THR A 330 37.53 -132.89 14.73
CA THR A 330 37.18 -134.31 14.62
C THR A 330 38.28 -135.11 13.91
N GLY A 331 38.82 -134.57 12.81
CA GLY A 331 39.94 -135.18 12.08
C GLY A 331 41.19 -135.32 12.94
N LYS A 332 41.52 -134.30 13.74
CA LYS A 332 42.63 -134.36 14.71
C LYS A 332 42.47 -135.51 15.70
N MET A 333 41.25 -135.71 16.20
CA MET A 333 40.93 -136.80 17.14
C MET A 333 41.11 -138.19 16.49
N GLN A 334 40.75 -138.29 15.22
CA GLN A 334 40.87 -139.53 14.45
C GLN A 334 42.34 -139.90 14.18
N VAL A 335 43.17 -138.91 13.82
CA VAL A 335 44.63 -139.09 13.68
C VAL A 335 45.28 -139.50 15.00
N GLN A 336 44.85 -138.92 16.14
CA GLN A 336 45.34 -139.34 17.45
C GLN A 336 45.00 -140.82 17.74
N ASN A 337 43.79 -141.28 17.44
CA ASN A 337 43.42 -142.68 17.57
C ASN A 337 44.28 -143.59 16.68
N THR A 338 44.54 -143.20 15.43
CA THR A 338 45.39 -143.97 14.51
C THR A 338 46.83 -144.08 15.02
N ILE A 339 47.39 -143.01 15.62
CA ILE A 339 48.72 -143.06 16.23
C ILE A 339 48.77 -144.06 17.40
N SER A 340 47.71 -144.10 18.23
CA SER A 340 47.61 -145.08 19.32
C SER A 340 47.51 -146.52 18.81
N GLU A 341 46.77 -146.78 17.72
CA GLU A 341 46.71 -148.12 17.11
C GLU A 341 48.04 -148.55 16.48
N VAL A 342 48.75 -147.63 15.79
CA VAL A 342 50.07 -147.90 15.19
C VAL A 342 51.11 -148.24 16.26
N GLN A 343 51.09 -147.57 17.42
CA GLN A 343 51.96 -147.92 18.55
C GLN A 343 51.65 -149.32 19.12
N ALA A 344 50.39 -149.75 19.11
CA ALA A 344 50.01 -151.09 19.54
C ALA A 344 50.47 -152.19 18.56
N VAL A 345 50.48 -151.90 17.25
CA VAL A 345 50.96 -152.84 16.21
C VAL A 345 52.48 -153.01 16.26
N LEU A 346 53.24 -151.92 16.47
CA LEU A 346 54.70 -151.98 16.57
C LEU A 346 55.19 -152.84 17.75
N LYS A 347 54.41 -152.95 18.83
CA LYS A 347 54.73 -153.81 19.98
C LYS A 347 54.52 -155.31 19.70
N LYS A 348 53.81 -155.69 18.62
CA LYS A 348 53.41 -157.07 18.33
C LYS A 348 54.29 -157.80 17.30
N TYR A 349 55.17 -157.11 16.54
CA TYR A 349 55.88 -157.73 15.40
C TYR A 349 57.37 -157.37 15.18
N GLY A 350 58.11 -156.77 16.13
CA GLY A 350 59.52 -156.40 15.87
C GLY A 350 60.50 -156.57 17.04
N CYS A 351 61.06 -157.79 17.22
CA CYS A 351 62.51 -158.09 17.37
C CYS A 351 62.79 -159.44 18.06
N ASN A 352 63.08 -160.46 17.24
CA ASN A 352 63.85 -161.66 17.60
C ASN A 352 64.99 -161.82 16.57
N ARG A 353 66.24 -161.86 17.09
CA ARG A 353 67.57 -162.26 16.53
C ARG A 353 68.47 -161.32 15.68
N TYR A 354 69.64 -160.99 16.31
CA TYR A 354 71.09 -161.20 15.97
C TYR A 354 71.60 -161.03 14.52
N TRP A 355 72.80 -160.52 14.18
CA TRP A 355 74.18 -160.48 14.78
C TRP A 355 74.90 -159.19 14.31
N THR A 356 75.99 -158.64 14.88
CA THR A 356 77.12 -159.14 15.70
C THR A 356 77.26 -158.47 17.05
#